data_AF-A0A1V6DHL4-F1
#
_entry.id   AF-A0A1V6DHL4-F1
#
_cell.length_a   1.000
_cell.length_b   1.000
_cell.length_c   1.000
_cell.angle_alpha   90.00
_cell.angle_beta   90.00
_cell.angle_gamma   90.00
#
_symmetry.space_group_name_H-M   'P 1'
#
loop_
_entity.id
_entity.type
_entity.pdbx_description
1 polymer ?
#
loop_
_entity_poly.entity_id
_entity_poly.type
_entity_poly.pdbx_seq_one_letter_code
_entity_poly.pdbx_strand_id
1 'polypeptide(L)'
;MRVIAPSTYGMIPGDESTFQDMCDHAAAENLAATLGGLHGHEPPPNESMIAWPVDRVVVAGENLERALAPFTNLPPYQYMPAVREKRAVVLPEYQLSCVTHHRIEGYETLARALHPELFR
;
A
#
# COMPACT_ATOMS: atom_id res chain seq x y z
N MET A 1 -8.32 7.79 -2.16
CA MET A 1 -6.95 7.58 -2.68
C MET A 1 -6.81 6.13 -3.10
N ARG A 2 -6.36 5.85 -4.33
CA ARG A 2 -6.16 4.48 -4.84
C ARG A 2 -4.76 3.98 -4.50
N VAL A 3 -4.65 2.89 -3.77
CA VAL A 3 -3.40 2.42 -3.18
C VAL A 3 -3.16 0.94 -3.39
N ILE A 4 -1.90 0.54 -3.21
CA ILE A 4 -1.44 -0.85 -3.10
C ILE A 4 -0.39 -0.95 -1.99
N ALA A 5 -0.23 -2.12 -1.37
CA ALA A 5 0.82 -2.37 -0.38
C ALA A 5 1.74 -3.53 -0.81
N PRO A 6 2.67 -3.32 -1.75
CA PRO A 6 3.54 -4.37 -2.22
C PRO A 6 4.56 -4.77 -1.15
N SER A 7 4.93 -6.05 -1.15
CA SER A 7 6.05 -6.56 -0.36
C SER A 7 7.21 -6.99 -1.25
N THR A 8 8.41 -7.01 -0.68
CA THR A 8 9.60 -7.59 -1.33
C THR A 8 9.57 -9.11 -1.39
N TYR A 9 8.61 -9.75 -0.70
CA TYR A 9 8.38 -11.20 -0.73
C TYR A 9 7.55 -11.66 -1.94
N GLY A 10 7.20 -10.76 -2.86
CA GLY A 10 6.44 -11.08 -4.05
C GLY A 10 4.95 -11.29 -3.80
N MET A 11 4.44 -10.82 -2.66
CA MET A 11 3.03 -10.88 -2.28
C MET A 11 2.46 -9.46 -2.15
N ILE A 12 1.17 -9.31 -2.44
CA ILE A 12 0.41 -8.08 -2.26
C ILE A 12 -0.91 -8.42 -1.55
N PRO A 13 -1.35 -7.64 -0.56
CA PRO A 13 -2.59 -7.90 0.17
C PRO A 13 -3.82 -7.44 -0.62
N GLY A 14 -4.72 -8.37 -0.89
CA GLY A 14 -6.05 -8.15 -1.43
C GLY A 14 -7.08 -7.84 -0.35
N ASP A 15 -8.33 -8.28 -0.55
CA ASP A 15 -9.35 -8.24 0.50
C ASP A 15 -9.03 -9.23 1.64
N GLU A 16 -9.86 -9.27 2.68
CA GLU A 16 -9.66 -10.15 3.86
C GLU A 16 -8.24 -10.05 4.48
N SER A 17 -7.62 -8.88 4.37
CA SER A 17 -6.28 -8.60 4.84
C SER A 17 -6.27 -7.47 5.87
N THR A 18 -5.23 -7.42 6.70
CA THR A 18 -5.01 -6.27 7.61
C THR A 18 -4.88 -4.97 6.83
N PHE A 19 -4.31 -5.01 5.62
CA PHE A 19 -4.21 -3.82 4.76
C PHE A 19 -5.57 -3.37 4.22
N GLN A 20 -6.48 -4.29 3.90
CA GLN A 20 -7.85 -3.93 3.51
C GLN A 20 -8.57 -3.20 4.64
N ASP A 21 -8.47 -3.71 5.86
CA ASP A 21 -9.01 -3.08 7.07
C ASP A 21 -8.44 -1.67 7.27
N MET A 22 -7.14 -1.45 6.99
CA MET A 22 -6.57 -0.10 6.97
C MET A 22 -7.18 0.80 5.88
N CYS A 23 -7.40 0.27 4.68
CA CYS A 23 -7.97 1.03 3.58
C CYS A 23 -9.40 1.48 3.87
N ASP A 24 -10.21 0.59 4.44
CA ASP A 24 -11.60 0.83 4.84
C ASP A 24 -11.70 1.98 5.85
N HIS A 25 -10.75 2.04 6.80
CA HIS A 25 -10.72 3.06 7.84
C HIS A 25 -9.95 4.34 7.47
N ALA A 26 -9.13 4.32 6.41
CA ALA A 26 -8.35 5.46 5.93
C ALA A 26 -8.92 6.15 4.68
N ALA A 27 -10.15 5.80 4.28
CA ALA A 27 -10.77 6.27 3.03
C ALA A 27 -9.86 6.04 1.80
N ALA A 28 -9.29 4.85 1.73
CA ALA A 28 -8.44 4.41 0.64
C ALA A 28 -9.09 3.26 -0.13
N GLU A 29 -8.79 3.15 -1.42
CA GLU A 29 -9.22 2.03 -2.26
C GLU A 29 -8.03 1.11 -2.48
N ASN A 30 -8.15 -0.15 -2.05
CA ASN A 30 -7.14 -1.18 -2.30
C ASN A 30 -7.30 -1.75 -3.72
N LEU A 31 -6.45 -1.33 -4.65
CA LEU A 31 -6.55 -1.80 -6.05
C LEU A 31 -6.23 -3.29 -6.21
N ALA A 32 -5.48 -3.89 -5.28
CA ALA A 32 -5.24 -5.33 -5.29
C ALA A 32 -6.55 -6.12 -5.13
N ALA A 33 -7.46 -5.62 -4.28
CA ALA A 33 -8.80 -6.17 -4.13
C ALA A 33 -9.72 -5.74 -5.29
N THR A 34 -9.85 -4.43 -5.55
CA THR A 34 -10.91 -3.91 -6.45
C THR A 34 -10.65 -4.14 -7.94
N LEU A 35 -9.39 -4.08 -8.38
CA LEU A 35 -9.00 -4.34 -9.77
C LEU A 35 -8.34 -5.70 -9.95
N GLY A 36 -7.57 -6.15 -8.95
CA GLY A 36 -6.89 -7.44 -8.99
C GLY A 36 -7.77 -8.62 -8.62
N GLY A 37 -8.87 -8.41 -7.88
CA GLY A 37 -9.70 -9.49 -7.36
C GLY A 37 -8.98 -10.41 -6.37
N LEU A 38 -7.87 -9.94 -5.79
CA LEU A 38 -7.02 -10.76 -4.91
C LEU A 38 -7.67 -10.90 -3.52
N HIS A 39 -7.50 -12.07 -2.91
CA HIS A 39 -8.00 -12.37 -1.57
C HIS A 39 -6.86 -12.76 -0.62
N GLY A 40 -6.84 -12.19 0.58
CA GLY A 40 -5.75 -12.39 1.53
C GLY A 40 -4.42 -11.83 0.99
N HIS A 41 -3.37 -12.65 0.94
CA HIS A 41 -2.10 -12.27 0.33
C HIS A 41 -1.82 -13.16 -0.87
N GLU A 42 -1.69 -12.55 -2.04
CA GLU A 42 -1.49 -13.27 -3.30
C GLU A 42 -0.33 -12.68 -4.12
N PRO A 43 0.23 -13.43 -5.07
CA PRO A 43 1.15 -12.88 -6.04
C PRO A 43 0.49 -11.76 -6.87
N PRO A 44 1.21 -10.66 -7.17
CA PRO A 44 0.69 -9.59 -8.00
C PRO A 44 0.38 -10.08 -9.43
N PRO A 45 -0.73 -9.66 -10.06
CA PRO A 45 -1.00 -9.92 -11.47
C PRO A 45 -0.16 -8.99 -12.37
N ASN A 46 1.14 -9.33 -12.46
CA ASN A 46 2.24 -8.49 -12.93
C ASN A 46 1.94 -7.63 -14.17
N GLU A 47 1.48 -8.23 -15.27
CA GLU A 47 1.30 -7.52 -16.54
C GLU A 47 0.13 -6.52 -16.48
N SER A 48 -0.99 -6.93 -15.89
CA SER A 48 -2.17 -6.07 -15.74
C SER A 48 -1.93 -4.88 -14.81
N MET A 49 -1.09 -5.08 -13.78
CA MET A 49 -0.79 -4.07 -12.77
C MET A 49 -0.08 -2.84 -13.31
N ILE A 50 0.66 -2.94 -14.41
CA ILE A 50 1.39 -1.81 -15.00
C ILE A 50 0.43 -0.68 -15.39
N ALA A 51 -0.79 -1.02 -15.82
CA ALA A 51 -1.81 -0.06 -16.22
C ALA A 51 -2.68 0.45 -15.06
N TRP A 52 -2.49 -0.05 -13.84
CA TRP A 52 -3.33 0.34 -12.72
C TRP A 52 -3.09 1.79 -12.32
N PRO A 53 -4.15 2.55 -12.03
CA PRO A 53 -4.02 3.97 -11.72
C PRO A 53 -3.70 4.18 -10.23
N VAL A 54 -2.53 3.70 -9.79
CA VAL A 54 -2.07 3.80 -8.40
C VAL A 54 -1.73 5.25 -8.05
N ASP A 55 -2.40 5.82 -7.04
CA ASP A 55 -2.14 7.16 -6.52
C ASP A 55 -0.96 7.16 -5.53
N ARG A 56 -0.84 6.13 -4.68
CA ARG A 56 0.31 5.96 -3.78
C ARG A 56 0.58 4.49 -3.49
N VAL A 57 1.85 4.16 -3.28
CA VAL A 57 2.27 2.86 -2.76
C VAL A 57 2.40 2.95 -1.24
N VAL A 58 1.86 1.99 -0.48
CA VAL A 58 2.06 1.90 0.96
C VAL A 58 3.17 0.89 1.22
N VAL A 59 4.25 1.31 1.87
CA VAL A 59 5.42 0.47 2.12
C VAL A 59 5.77 0.46 3.60
N ALA A 60 6.25 -0.69 4.07
CA ALA A 60 6.76 -0.81 5.42
C ALA A 60 8.18 -0.22 5.51
N GLY A 61 8.46 0.51 6.59
CA GLY A 61 9.82 0.98 6.89
C GLY A 61 9.86 2.24 7.76
N GLU A 62 11.04 2.84 7.84
CA GLU A 62 11.28 4.07 8.61
C GLU A 62 11.59 5.27 7.72
N ASN A 63 12.04 5.02 6.49
CA ASN A 63 12.50 6.05 5.56
C ASN A 63 12.00 5.75 4.15
N LEU A 64 11.44 6.78 3.49
CA LEU A 64 10.87 6.68 2.16
C LEU A 64 11.83 6.10 1.12
N GLU A 65 13.06 6.59 1.07
CA GLU A 65 14.03 6.17 0.05
C GLU A 65 14.43 4.72 0.25
N ARG A 66 14.68 4.30 1.50
CA ARG A 66 15.02 2.92 1.82
C ARG A 66 13.86 1.97 1.59
N ALA A 67 12.65 2.36 1.98
CA ALA A 67 11.46 1.53 1.82
C ALA A 67 11.07 1.35 0.33
N LEU A 68 11.28 2.38 -0.50
CA LEU A 68 11.00 2.30 -1.93
C LEU A 68 12.12 1.68 -2.78
N ALA A 69 13.38 1.74 -2.32
CA ALA A 69 14.53 1.28 -3.09
C ALA A 69 14.35 -0.12 -3.73
N PRO A 70 13.81 -1.14 -3.05
CA PRO A 70 13.61 -2.45 -3.66
C PRO A 70 12.66 -2.42 -4.87
N PHE A 71 11.63 -1.59 -4.82
CA PHE A 71 10.59 -1.52 -5.85
C PHE A 71 11.03 -0.76 -7.10
N THR A 72 12.10 0.03 -7.01
CA THR A 72 12.66 0.76 -8.17
C THR A 72 13.27 -0.15 -9.23
N ASN A 73 13.63 -1.38 -8.88
CA ASN A 73 14.24 -2.37 -9.79
C ASN A 73 13.44 -3.68 -9.87
N LEU A 74 12.22 -3.70 -9.33
CA LEU A 74 11.39 -4.91 -9.24
C LEU A 74 10.15 -4.76 -10.16
N PRO A 75 9.99 -5.58 -11.20
CA PRO A 75 8.74 -5.64 -11.94
C PRO A 75 7.59 -6.15 -11.04
N PRO A 76 6.35 -5.67 -11.24
CA PRO A 76 5.92 -4.62 -12.18
C PRO A 76 6.15 -3.20 -11.65
N TYR A 77 6.51 -3.07 -10.37
CA TYR A 77 6.56 -1.81 -9.62
C TYR A 77 7.48 -0.76 -10.21
N GLN A 78 8.63 -1.16 -10.77
CA GLN A 78 9.58 -0.23 -11.39
C GLN A 78 8.97 0.61 -12.53
N TYR A 79 7.91 0.12 -13.17
CA TYR A 79 7.24 0.80 -14.27
C TYR A 79 6.08 1.69 -13.80
N MET A 80 5.65 1.57 -12.54
CA MET A 80 4.52 2.33 -12.01
C MET A 80 4.90 3.80 -11.77
N PRO A 81 4.06 4.75 -12.21
CA PRO A 81 4.27 6.17 -11.93
C PRO A 81 4.42 6.47 -10.43
N ALA A 82 3.65 5.78 -9.57
CA ALA A 82 3.72 5.99 -8.13
C ALA A 82 5.10 5.67 -7.53
N VAL A 83 5.80 4.65 -8.05
CA VAL A 83 7.16 4.31 -7.61
C VAL A 83 8.18 5.28 -8.21
N ARG A 84 8.09 5.55 -9.51
CA ARG A 84 9.03 6.45 -10.22
C ARG A 84 9.01 7.88 -9.68
N GLU A 85 7.84 8.36 -9.29
CA GLU A 85 7.63 9.71 -8.73
C GLU A 85 7.75 9.74 -7.20
N LYS A 86 8.17 8.63 -6.57
CA LYS A 86 8.28 8.48 -5.11
C LYS A 86 6.99 8.84 -4.35
N ARG A 87 5.82 8.58 -4.95
CA ARG A 87 4.50 8.71 -4.32
C ARG A 87 4.22 7.50 -3.45
N ALA A 88 4.72 7.53 -2.22
CA ALA A 88 4.45 6.49 -1.25
C ALA A 88 4.08 7.03 0.13
N VAL A 89 3.45 6.17 0.91
CA VAL A 89 3.26 6.32 2.35
C VAL A 89 4.14 5.27 3.01
N VAL A 90 4.96 5.69 3.97
CA VAL A 90 5.77 4.79 4.77
C VAL A 90 5.09 4.59 6.10
N LEU A 91 4.86 3.33 6.47
CA LEU A 91 4.33 2.96 7.78
C LEU A 91 5.33 2.05 8.50
N PRO A 92 5.40 2.11 9.84
CA PRO A 92 6.08 1.08 10.62
C PRO A 92 5.50 -0.31 10.31
N GLU A 93 6.37 -1.32 10.24
CA GLU A 93 5.98 -2.72 9.91
C GLU A 93 4.87 -3.27 10.82
N TYR A 94 4.94 -2.96 12.11
CA TYR A 94 3.95 -3.42 13.08
C TYR A 94 2.55 -2.85 12.81
N GLN A 95 2.44 -1.68 12.18
CA GLN A 95 1.13 -1.08 11.89
C GLN A 95 0.41 -1.80 10.74
N LEU A 96 1.15 -2.27 9.73
CA LEU A 96 0.59 -3.02 8.59
C LEU A 96 0.11 -4.42 8.97
N SER A 97 0.60 -4.98 10.08
CA SER A 97 0.32 -6.34 10.54
C SER A 97 -0.46 -6.39 11.86
N CYS A 98 -0.88 -5.24 12.40
CA CYS A 98 -1.51 -5.20 13.72
C CYS A 98 -2.94 -5.74 13.71
N VAL A 99 -3.22 -6.70 14.60
CA VAL A 99 -4.56 -7.26 14.83
C VAL A 99 -5.12 -6.94 16.22
N THR A 100 -4.49 -6.01 16.93
CA THR A 100 -4.90 -5.59 18.29
C THR A 100 -5.35 -4.13 18.28
N HIS A 101 -5.60 -3.55 19.45
CA HIS A 101 -6.02 -2.15 19.58
C HIS A 101 -5.05 -1.13 18.94
N HIS A 102 -3.76 -1.46 18.77
CA HIS A 102 -2.78 -0.59 18.13
C HIS A 102 -3.04 -0.36 16.62
N ARG A 103 -3.94 -1.15 16.00
CA ARG A 103 -4.35 -0.95 14.59
C ARG A 103 -4.99 0.42 14.34
N ILE A 104 -5.64 1.00 15.35
CA ILE A 104 -6.28 2.32 15.25
C ILE A 104 -5.25 3.40 14.92
N GLU A 105 -4.06 3.34 15.53
CA GLU A 105 -2.96 4.26 15.23
C GLU A 105 -2.49 4.11 13.78
N GLY A 106 -2.43 2.86 13.28
CA GLY A 106 -2.12 2.58 11.89
C GLY A 106 -3.13 3.20 10.92
N TYR A 107 -4.43 3.09 11.22
CA TYR A 107 -5.48 3.70 10.41
C TYR A 107 -5.34 5.22 10.34
N GLU A 108 -5.18 5.87 11.50
CA GLU A 108 -5.06 7.32 11.56
C GLU A 108 -3.78 7.80 10.85
N THR A 109 -2.67 7.10 11.05
CA THR A 109 -1.40 7.40 10.38
C THR A 109 -1.55 7.34 8.87
N LEU A 110 -2.17 6.27 8.36
CA LEU A 110 -2.46 6.14 6.93
C LEU A 110 -3.41 7.23 6.44
N ALA A 111 -4.51 7.49 7.15
CA ALA A 111 -5.50 8.48 6.77
C ALA A 111 -4.91 9.89 6.68
N ARG A 112 -4.10 10.30 7.66
CA ARG A 112 -3.39 11.59 7.66
C ARG A 112 -2.39 11.70 6.52
N ALA A 113 -1.70 10.61 6.19
CA ALA A 113 -0.75 10.60 5.08
C ALA A 113 -1.43 10.66 3.71
N LEU A 114 -2.62 10.07 3.58
CA LEU A 114 -3.40 10.04 2.35
C LEU A 114 -4.20 11.32 2.12
N HIS A 115 -4.76 11.92 3.17
CA HIS A 115 -5.69 13.05 3.08
C HIS A 115 -5.33 14.19 4.05
N PRO A 116 -4.11 14.76 3.97
CA PRO A 116 -3.62 15.75 4.95
C PRO A 116 -4.53 16.98 5.10
N GLU A 117 -5.28 17.32 4.07
CA GLU A 117 -6.24 18.43 4.04
C GLU A 117 -7.44 18.26 5.00
N LEU A 118 -7.78 17.02 5.38
CA LEU A 118 -8.91 16.71 6.25
C LEU A 118 -8.56 16.76 7.75
N PHE A 119 -7.28 16.86 8.09
CA PHE A 119 -6.77 16.75 9.46
C PHE A 119 -6.18 18.07 10.00
N ARG A 120 -6.65 19.19 9.46
CA ARG A 120 -6.23 20.55 9.86
C ARG A 120 -6.77 20.96 11.22
#